data_AF-A0A452YCH1-F1
#
_entry.id   AF-A0A452YCH1-F1
#
_cell.length_a   1.000
_cell.length_b   1.000
_cell.length_c   1.000
_cell.angle_alpha   90.00
_cell.angle_beta   90.00
_cell.angle_gamma   90.00
#
_symmetry.space_group_name_H-M   'P 1'
#
loop_
_entity.id
_entity.type
_entity.pdbx_description
1 polymer ?
#
loop_
_entity_poly.entity_id
_entity_poly.type
_entity_poly.pdbx_seq_one_letter_code
_entity_poly.pdbx_strand_id
1 'polypeptide(L)'
;VASALAVDPTGSRVLSGSYDYTIRMYDFQGMNSKLQSFRQLEPCEGHQVRSLSWSPTSDRFLCVTGSAQAKIYDRDGLSLGEFVKGDMYIRDLKNTKGHISGLTGGEWNPKSKETILTSSEDGSLRLWDVSDFSSQKQVIKPKLKRPMRIPVTSCAWDHEGKRIVAGVGDGSIQLWTIKTGWGSRPDIHVEKAHTEDITGVKFSTDGQILLSR
;
A
#
# COMPACT_ATOMS: atom_id res chain seq x y z
N VAL A 1 -3.92 14.27 -13.76
CA VAL A 1 -2.80 14.49 -12.82
C VAL A 1 -2.29 13.13 -12.39
N ALA A 2 -1.01 12.83 -12.59
CA ALA A 2 -0.42 11.58 -12.12
C ALA A 2 -0.39 11.58 -10.58
N SER A 3 -0.89 10.51 -9.98
CA SER A 3 -0.96 10.34 -8.53
C SER A 3 0.09 9.34 -8.01
N ALA A 4 0.40 8.32 -8.80
CA ALA A 4 1.34 7.27 -8.43
C ALA A 4 2.17 6.83 -9.64
N LEU A 5 3.38 6.37 -9.39
CA LEU A 5 4.28 5.80 -10.38
C LEU A 5 4.95 4.57 -9.80
N ALA A 6 5.04 3.49 -10.58
CA ALA A 6 5.77 2.30 -10.18
C ALA A 6 6.59 1.76 -11.36
N VAL A 7 7.86 1.48 -11.11
CA VAL A 7 8.79 0.89 -12.08
C VAL A 7 9.01 -0.56 -11.70
N ASP A 8 8.96 -1.44 -12.70
CA ASP A 8 9.29 -2.85 -12.56
C ASP A 8 10.75 -3.00 -12.08
N PRO A 9 11.08 -3.94 -11.16
CA PRO A 9 12.46 -4.25 -10.77
C PRO A 9 13.45 -4.47 -11.94
N THR A 10 12.96 -4.99 -13.07
CA THR A 10 13.75 -5.20 -14.29
C THR A 10 13.94 -3.92 -15.12
N GLY A 11 13.20 -2.86 -14.81
CA GLY A 11 13.26 -1.56 -15.49
C GLY A 11 12.56 -1.50 -16.86
N SER A 12 11.95 -2.60 -17.33
CA SER A 12 11.33 -2.65 -18.66
C SER A 12 9.95 -1.99 -18.71
N ARG A 13 9.17 -2.09 -17.62
CA ARG A 13 7.79 -1.59 -17.56
C ARG A 13 7.60 -0.51 -16.49
N VAL A 14 6.74 0.45 -16.82
CA VAL A 14 6.32 1.53 -15.92
C VAL A 14 4.81 1.59 -15.86
N LEU A 15 4.28 1.79 -14.66
CA LEU A 15 2.87 2.04 -14.40
C LEU A 15 2.71 3.48 -13.93
N SER A 16 1.79 4.21 -14.53
CA SER A 16 1.33 5.50 -14.00
C SER A 16 -0.13 5.40 -13.58
N GLY A 17 -0.40 5.75 -12.33
CA GLY A 17 -1.74 5.94 -11.79
C GLY A 17 -2.12 7.41 -11.84
N SER A 18 -3.39 7.71 -12.03
CA SER A 18 -3.87 9.08 -12.16
C SER A 18 -5.20 9.31 -11.44
N TYR A 19 -5.48 10.59 -11.18
CA TYR A 19 -6.75 11.07 -10.64
C TYR A 19 -7.92 10.94 -11.62
N ASP A 20 -7.66 10.62 -12.90
CA ASP A 20 -8.67 10.26 -13.89
C ASP A 20 -9.15 8.80 -13.76
N TYR A 21 -8.89 8.17 -12.60
CA TYR A 21 -9.24 6.78 -12.28
C TYR A 21 -8.50 5.73 -13.11
N THR A 22 -7.55 6.13 -13.96
CA THR A 22 -6.91 5.20 -14.88
C THR A 22 -5.49 4.84 -14.47
N ILE A 23 -5.10 3.62 -14.81
CA ILE A 23 -3.72 3.15 -14.82
C ILE A 23 -3.29 3.03 -16.27
N ARG A 24 -2.16 3.65 -16.59
CA ARG A 24 -1.52 3.50 -17.90
C ARG A 24 -0.23 2.71 -17.75
N MET A 25 -0.05 1.75 -18.64
CA MET A 25 1.08 0.84 -18.66
C MET A 25 1.97 1.17 -19.86
N TYR A 26 3.26 1.23 -19.58
CA TYR A 26 4.29 1.59 -20.53
C TYR A 26 5.33 0.48 -20.58
N ASP A 27 5.76 0.12 -21.78
CA ASP A 27 6.85 -0.83 -22.01
C ASP A 27 7.92 -0.11 -22.83
N PHE A 28 9.12 0.05 -22.26
CA PHE A 28 10.21 0.77 -22.91
C PHE A 28 10.91 -0.03 -24.01
N GLN A 29 10.77 -1.36 -24.04
CA GLN A 29 11.37 -2.15 -25.13
C GLN A 29 10.60 -1.96 -26.45
N GLY A 30 9.27 -1.82 -26.37
CA GLY A 30 8.39 -1.58 -27.52
C GLY A 30 8.07 -0.10 -27.77
N MET A 31 8.60 0.82 -26.96
CA MET A 31 8.23 2.23 -27.03
C MET A 31 8.85 2.92 -28.25
N ASN A 32 8.02 3.62 -29.00
CA ASN A 32 8.47 4.51 -30.08
C ASN A 32 8.35 5.97 -29.65
N SER A 33 8.70 6.89 -30.55
CA SER A 33 8.63 8.35 -30.31
C SER A 33 7.22 8.87 -29.98
N LYS A 34 6.15 8.07 -30.14
CA LYS A 34 4.79 8.47 -29.75
C LYS A 34 4.56 8.41 -28.23
N LEU A 35 5.41 7.69 -27.48
CA LEU A 35 5.35 7.58 -26.01
C LEU A 35 3.96 7.20 -25.46
N GLN A 36 3.20 6.41 -26.23
CA GLN A 36 1.85 6.00 -25.84
C GLN A 36 1.89 4.79 -24.90
N SER A 37 0.94 4.75 -23.97
CA SER A 37 0.70 3.56 -23.17
C SER A 37 0.19 2.43 -24.06
N PHE A 38 0.76 1.24 -23.93
CA PHE A 38 0.28 0.07 -24.67
C PHE A 38 -1.04 -0.47 -24.11
N ARG A 39 -1.34 -0.14 -22.85
CA ARG A 39 -2.57 -0.55 -22.16
C ARG A 39 -3.03 0.51 -21.16
N GLN A 40 -4.34 0.68 -21.10
CA GLN A 40 -5.03 1.51 -20.12
C GLN A 40 -6.06 0.65 -19.39
N LEU A 41 -6.14 0.82 -18.08
CA LEU A 41 -7.04 0.08 -17.19
C LEU A 41 -7.78 1.05 -16.28
N GLU A 42 -9.01 0.72 -15.92
CA GLU A 42 -9.76 1.40 -14.87
C GLU A 42 -10.03 0.41 -13.73
N PRO A 43 -9.23 0.43 -12.65
CA PRO A 43 -9.33 -0.56 -11.60
C PRO A 43 -10.62 -0.48 -10.78
N CYS A 44 -11.11 0.73 -10.50
CA CYS A 44 -12.31 0.95 -9.71
C CYS A 44 -12.96 2.27 -10.14
N GLU A 45 -14.19 2.18 -10.64
CA GLU A 45 -14.92 3.34 -11.15
C GLU A 45 -15.12 4.39 -10.05
N GLY A 46 -14.81 5.65 -10.39
CA GLY A 46 -14.98 6.78 -9.48
C GLY A 46 -13.97 6.89 -8.33
N HIS A 47 -12.96 6.01 -8.27
CA HIS A 47 -11.92 6.05 -7.24
C HIS A 47 -10.54 6.31 -7.84
N GLN A 48 -9.92 7.42 -7.43
CA GLN A 48 -8.55 7.75 -7.87
C GLN A 48 -7.53 6.71 -7.43
N VAL A 49 -6.56 6.44 -8.30
CA VAL A 49 -5.41 5.61 -7.97
C VAL A 49 -4.56 6.35 -6.94
N ARG A 50 -4.20 5.70 -5.83
CA ARG A 50 -3.41 6.29 -4.74
C ARG A 50 -1.99 5.74 -4.70
N SER A 51 -1.83 4.43 -4.88
CA SER A 51 -0.52 3.77 -4.88
C SER A 51 -0.49 2.64 -5.88
N LEU A 52 0.69 2.42 -6.45
CA LEU A 52 1.02 1.30 -7.33
C LEU A 52 2.31 0.68 -6.83
N SER A 53 2.38 -0.65 -6.82
CA SER A 53 3.59 -1.36 -6.42
C SER A 53 3.75 -2.64 -7.24
N TRP A 54 4.93 -2.84 -7.81
CA TRP A 54 5.28 -4.09 -8.46
C TRP A 54 5.61 -5.18 -7.44
N SER A 55 5.34 -6.43 -7.81
CA SER A 55 5.89 -7.59 -7.11
C SER A 55 7.42 -7.63 -7.29
N PRO A 56 8.17 -8.20 -6.32
CA PRO A 56 9.62 -8.33 -6.44
C PRO A 56 10.05 -9.24 -7.60
N THR A 57 9.15 -10.08 -8.09
CA THR A 57 9.32 -10.98 -9.24
C THR A 57 8.86 -10.39 -10.57
N SER A 58 8.30 -9.17 -10.58
CA SER A 58 7.84 -8.48 -11.79
C SER A 58 6.74 -9.20 -12.58
N ASP A 59 6.06 -10.14 -11.94
CA ASP A 59 4.96 -10.92 -12.52
C ASP A 59 3.59 -10.28 -12.23
N ARG A 60 3.47 -9.49 -11.17
CA ARG A 60 2.20 -8.93 -10.71
C ARG A 60 2.41 -7.50 -10.23
N PHE A 61 1.32 -6.75 -10.13
CA PHE A 61 1.34 -5.47 -9.45
C PHE A 61 0.09 -5.26 -8.60
N LEU A 62 0.28 -4.54 -7.51
CA LEU A 62 -0.74 -4.08 -6.59
C LEU A 62 -1.25 -2.72 -7.06
N CYS A 63 -2.57 -2.61 -7.15
CA CYS A 63 -3.27 -1.36 -7.34
C CYS A 63 -4.07 -1.00 -6.08
N VAL A 64 -3.75 0.16 -5.53
CA VAL A 64 -4.49 0.78 -4.43
C VAL A 64 -5.18 2.02 -4.96
N THR A 65 -6.51 2.04 -4.85
CA THR A 65 -7.34 3.20 -5.16
C THR A 65 -7.93 3.78 -3.88
N GLY A 66 -8.72 4.84 -3.98
CA GLY A 66 -9.53 5.34 -2.85
C GLY A 66 -10.63 4.37 -2.37
N SER A 67 -10.84 3.23 -3.03
CA SER A 67 -11.72 2.16 -2.52
C SER A 67 -11.13 1.55 -1.25
N ALA A 68 -11.97 0.88 -0.46
CA ALA A 68 -11.53 0.07 0.69
C ALA A 68 -10.86 -1.25 0.28
N GLN A 69 -10.90 -1.59 -1.00
CA GLN A 69 -10.40 -2.86 -1.52
C GLN A 69 -9.18 -2.62 -2.41
N ALA A 70 -8.14 -3.43 -2.19
CA ALA A 70 -6.97 -3.48 -3.05
C ALA A 70 -7.16 -4.52 -4.15
N LYS A 71 -6.62 -4.25 -5.34
CA LYS A 71 -6.68 -5.17 -6.49
C LYS A 71 -5.29 -5.61 -6.90
N ILE A 72 -5.16 -6.88 -7.26
CA ILE A 72 -3.95 -7.45 -7.83
C ILE A 72 -4.17 -7.69 -9.32
N TYR A 73 -3.20 -7.26 -10.10
CA TYR A 73 -3.16 -7.47 -11.53
C TYR A 73 -1.93 -8.31 -11.90
N ASP A 74 -2.08 -9.04 -12.98
CA ASP A 74 -0.96 -9.67 -13.68
C ASP A 74 -0.11 -8.61 -14.40
N ARG A 75 1.09 -8.97 -14.82
CA ARG A 75 2.02 -8.09 -15.56
C ARG A 75 1.38 -7.47 -16.79
N ASP A 76 0.42 -8.15 -17.42
CA ASP A 76 -0.29 -7.71 -18.63
C ASP A 76 -1.60 -6.96 -18.33
N GLY A 77 -1.92 -6.73 -17.06
CA GLY A 77 -3.07 -5.92 -16.65
C GLY A 77 -4.38 -6.68 -16.51
N LEU A 78 -4.35 -8.01 -16.48
CA LEU A 78 -5.52 -8.84 -16.14
C LEU A 78 -5.72 -8.85 -14.62
N SER A 79 -6.96 -8.68 -14.16
CA SER A 79 -7.28 -8.73 -12.73
C SER A 79 -7.16 -10.17 -12.22
N LEU A 80 -6.27 -10.41 -11.26
CA LEU A 80 -6.10 -11.71 -10.60
C LEU A 80 -7.01 -11.87 -9.39
N GLY A 81 -7.31 -10.77 -8.70
CA GLY A 81 -8.20 -10.78 -7.54
C GLY A 81 -8.34 -9.43 -6.87
N GLU A 82 -9.36 -9.33 -6.03
CA GLU A 82 -9.69 -8.16 -5.23
C GLU A 82 -9.87 -8.60 -3.78
N PHE A 83 -9.19 -7.92 -2.85
CA PHE A 83 -9.30 -8.24 -1.43
C PHE A 83 -10.69 -7.89 -0.89
N VAL A 84 -11.20 -8.71 0.02
CA VAL A 84 -12.52 -8.52 0.62
C VAL A 84 -12.66 -7.17 1.33
N LYS A 85 -13.84 -6.56 1.22
CA LYS A 85 -14.20 -5.39 2.02
C LYS A 85 -14.53 -5.78 3.46
N GLY A 86 -14.12 -4.96 4.42
CA GLY A 86 -14.51 -5.13 5.82
C GLY A 86 -15.97 -4.75 6.09
N ASP A 87 -16.56 -5.37 7.10
CA ASP A 87 -17.85 -4.93 7.63
C ASP A 87 -17.68 -3.62 8.43
N MET A 88 -18.31 -2.55 7.92
CA MET A 88 -18.25 -1.21 8.48
C MET A 88 -18.92 -1.11 9.86
N TYR A 89 -19.82 -2.03 10.21
CA TYR A 89 -20.56 -2.00 11.47
C TYR A 89 -19.78 -2.62 12.63
N ILE A 90 -18.72 -3.39 12.34
CA ILE A 90 -17.86 -3.96 13.37
C ILE A 90 -16.90 -2.90 13.90
N ARG A 91 -16.93 -2.68 15.22
CA ARG A 91 -16.06 -1.67 15.87
C ARG A 91 -14.60 -2.10 15.94
N ASP A 92 -14.35 -3.38 16.24
CA ASP A 92 -12.99 -3.91 16.31
C ASP A 92 -12.49 -4.35 14.94
N LEU A 93 -11.54 -3.59 14.38
CA LEU A 93 -10.92 -3.89 13.08
C LEU A 93 -10.26 -5.28 13.03
N LYS A 94 -9.87 -5.87 14.16
CA LYS A 94 -9.33 -7.25 14.18
C LYS A 94 -10.34 -8.29 13.73
N ASN A 95 -11.63 -8.02 13.93
CA ASN A 95 -12.73 -8.93 13.58
C ASN A 95 -13.29 -8.66 12.18
N THR A 96 -12.80 -7.63 11.48
CA THR A 96 -13.17 -7.34 10.09
C THR A 96 -12.24 -8.08 9.15
N LYS A 97 -12.74 -8.72 8.09
CA LYS A 97 -11.90 -9.46 7.12
C LYS A 97 -11.12 -8.55 6.15
N GLY A 98 -11.45 -7.27 6.10
CA GLY A 98 -10.76 -6.30 5.27
C GLY A 98 -10.98 -4.86 5.71
N HIS A 99 -10.42 -3.91 4.98
CA HIS A 99 -10.53 -2.50 5.33
C HIS A 99 -11.99 -2.02 5.22
N ILE A 100 -12.37 -1.13 6.13
CA ILE A 100 -13.74 -0.59 6.21
C ILE A 100 -13.87 0.81 5.59
N SER A 101 -12.74 1.48 5.35
CA SER A 101 -12.66 2.79 4.72
C SER A 101 -11.64 2.77 3.57
N GLY A 102 -11.56 3.85 2.81
CA GLY A 102 -10.64 4.00 1.68
C GLY A 102 -9.19 3.71 2.03
N LEU A 103 -8.47 3.12 1.09
CA LEU A 103 -7.04 2.89 1.21
C LEU A 103 -6.27 4.17 0.91
N THR A 104 -5.21 4.40 1.69
CA THR A 104 -4.33 5.56 1.54
C THR A 104 -3.02 5.20 0.84
N GLY A 105 -2.59 3.95 0.96
CA GLY A 105 -1.35 3.47 0.39
C GLY A 105 -1.26 1.95 0.40
N GLY A 106 -0.27 1.44 -0.31
CA GLY A 106 0.09 0.03 -0.26
C GLY A 106 1.35 -0.26 -1.05
N GLU A 107 2.06 -1.28 -0.59
CA GLU A 107 3.38 -1.66 -1.08
C GLU A 107 3.55 -3.18 -0.99
N TRP A 108 4.19 -3.75 -2.00
CA TRP A 108 4.56 -5.16 -2.00
C TRP A 108 5.75 -5.37 -1.07
N ASN A 109 5.81 -6.52 -0.40
CA ASN A 109 7.02 -6.88 0.32
C ASN A 109 8.20 -7.04 -0.68
N PRO A 110 9.36 -6.40 -0.44
CA PRO A 110 10.46 -6.42 -1.41
C PRO A 110 11.16 -7.78 -1.53
N LYS A 111 10.91 -8.73 -0.62
CA LYS A 111 11.52 -10.07 -0.64
C LYS A 111 10.50 -11.19 -0.87
N SER A 112 9.29 -11.07 -0.32
CA SER A 112 8.22 -12.08 -0.48
C SER A 112 7.24 -11.67 -1.58
N LYS A 113 7.06 -12.53 -2.57
CA LYS A 113 6.06 -12.32 -3.63
C LYS A 113 4.63 -12.55 -3.14
N GLU A 114 4.41 -13.21 -2.03
CA GLU A 114 3.06 -13.51 -1.54
C GLU A 114 2.51 -12.44 -0.60
N THR A 115 3.36 -11.54 -0.09
CA THR A 115 2.96 -10.61 0.98
C THR A 115 2.86 -9.17 0.49
N ILE A 116 1.75 -8.51 0.80
CA ILE A 116 1.58 -7.07 0.59
C ILE A 116 1.17 -6.36 1.88
N LEU A 117 1.40 -5.05 1.91
CA LEU A 117 0.97 -4.14 2.97
C LEU A 117 0.01 -3.11 2.40
N THR A 118 -1.07 -2.81 3.11
CA THR A 118 -1.96 -1.69 2.82
C THR A 118 -2.18 -0.83 4.05
N SER A 119 -2.40 0.46 3.84
CA SER A 119 -2.82 1.43 4.85
C SER A 119 -4.17 2.02 4.49
N SER A 120 -4.94 2.45 5.49
CA SER A 120 -6.29 2.95 5.29
C SER A 120 -6.64 4.10 6.24
N GLU A 121 -7.62 4.89 5.80
CA GLU A 121 -8.32 5.87 6.61
C GLU A 121 -9.05 5.24 7.81
N ASP A 122 -9.27 3.92 7.81
CA ASP A 122 -9.84 3.20 8.96
C ASP A 122 -8.90 3.17 10.19
N GLY A 123 -7.65 3.62 10.03
CA GLY A 123 -6.64 3.69 11.07
C GLY A 123 -5.93 2.37 11.31
N SER A 124 -5.93 1.46 10.33
CA SER A 124 -5.16 0.23 10.37
C SER A 124 -4.18 0.09 9.22
N LEU A 125 -3.11 -0.66 9.48
CA LEU A 125 -2.33 -1.31 8.44
C LEU A 125 -2.71 -2.78 8.40
N ARG A 126 -2.75 -3.36 7.20
CA ARG A 126 -3.05 -4.78 7.02
C ARG A 126 -2.00 -5.45 6.15
N LEU A 127 -1.62 -6.64 6.59
CA LEU A 127 -0.82 -7.56 5.81
C LEU A 127 -1.75 -8.57 5.14
N TRP A 128 -1.51 -8.81 3.87
CA TRP A 128 -2.31 -9.74 3.08
C TRP A 128 -1.43 -10.80 2.43
N ASP A 129 -2.02 -11.96 2.22
CA ASP A 129 -1.47 -12.99 1.36
C ASP A 129 -2.14 -12.90 -0.01
N VAL A 130 -1.36 -12.75 -1.08
CA VAL A 130 -1.87 -12.65 -2.46
C VAL A 130 -2.50 -13.97 -2.94
N SER A 131 -2.30 -15.07 -2.21
CA SER A 131 -2.93 -16.37 -2.47
C SER A 131 -4.35 -16.47 -1.88
N ASP A 132 -4.71 -15.61 -0.91
CA ASP A 132 -6.02 -15.58 -0.27
C ASP A 132 -6.61 -14.16 -0.26
N PHE A 133 -7.58 -13.92 -1.14
CA PHE A 133 -8.30 -12.64 -1.22
C PHE A 133 -9.45 -12.51 -0.21
N SER A 134 -9.77 -13.58 0.54
CA SER A 134 -10.93 -13.64 1.42
C SER A 134 -10.67 -13.15 2.84
N SER A 135 -9.40 -13.00 3.23
CA SER A 135 -9.02 -12.58 4.57
C SER A 135 -7.65 -11.89 4.62
N GLN A 136 -7.45 -11.04 5.62
CA GLN A 136 -6.13 -10.49 5.93
C GLN A 136 -5.35 -11.41 6.85
N LYS A 137 -4.03 -11.41 6.69
CA LYS A 137 -3.09 -12.20 7.52
C LYS A 137 -2.87 -11.57 8.88
N GLN A 138 -2.77 -10.24 8.94
CA GLN A 138 -2.53 -9.51 10.18
C GLN A 138 -3.13 -8.10 10.12
N VAL A 139 -3.65 -7.63 11.26
CA VAL A 139 -4.10 -6.24 11.45
C VAL A 139 -3.19 -5.57 12.46
N ILE A 140 -2.65 -4.42 12.07
CA ILE A 140 -1.75 -3.60 12.89
C ILE A 140 -2.43 -2.26 13.12
N LYS A 141 -2.59 -1.89 14.39
CA LYS A 141 -3.17 -0.61 14.79
C LYS A 141 -2.06 0.27 15.35
N PRO A 142 -1.87 1.50 14.82
CA PRO A 142 -1.00 2.48 15.45
C PRO A 142 -1.36 2.72 16.92
N LYS A 143 -0.34 2.94 17.73
CA LYS A 143 -0.52 3.39 19.11
C LYS A 143 -0.93 4.86 19.08
N LEU A 144 -2.06 5.20 19.68
CA LEU A 144 -2.59 6.55 19.71
C LEU A 144 -2.61 7.08 21.15
N LYS A 145 -2.48 8.39 21.35
CA LYS A 145 -2.58 9.01 22.68
C LYS A 145 -3.99 8.90 23.27
N ARG A 146 -4.99 8.91 22.40
CA ARG A 146 -6.42 8.86 22.75
C ARG A 146 -7.07 7.69 22.03
N PRO A 147 -8.08 7.04 22.63
CA PRO A 147 -8.82 5.94 22.00
C PRO A 147 -9.77 6.50 20.93
N MET A 148 -9.23 6.89 19.78
CA MET A 148 -9.99 7.33 18.61
C MET A 148 -9.43 6.68 17.35
N ARG A 149 -10.16 6.75 16.24
CA ARG A 149 -9.64 6.31 14.93
C ARG A 149 -8.94 7.49 14.29
N ILE A 150 -7.66 7.31 13.96
CA ILE A 150 -6.86 8.29 13.21
C ILE A 150 -6.38 7.60 11.94
N PRO A 151 -6.56 8.20 10.76
CA PRO A 151 -6.09 7.64 9.50
C PRO A 151 -4.61 7.27 9.55
N VAL A 152 -4.26 6.13 8.94
CA VAL A 152 -2.89 5.89 8.52
C VAL A 152 -2.75 6.51 7.14
N THR A 153 -1.94 7.54 7.01
CA THR A 153 -1.85 8.35 5.78
C THR A 153 -0.85 7.77 4.78
N SER A 154 0.18 7.06 5.27
CA SER A 154 1.18 6.42 4.41
C SER A 154 1.82 5.21 5.11
N CYS A 155 2.34 4.28 4.31
CA CYS A 155 3.05 3.11 4.80
C CYS A 155 4.19 2.72 3.88
N ALA A 156 5.21 2.06 4.44
CA ALA A 156 6.26 1.44 3.64
C ALA A 156 6.89 0.20 4.29
N TRP A 157 7.49 -0.64 3.46
CA TRP A 157 8.36 -1.75 3.88
C TRP A 157 9.82 -1.30 4.00
N ASP A 158 10.57 -1.90 4.93
CA ASP A 158 12.03 -1.87 4.86
C ASP A 158 12.54 -2.71 3.68
N HIS A 159 13.78 -2.45 3.26
CA HIS A 159 14.38 -3.17 2.13
C HIS A 159 14.50 -4.68 2.34
N GLU A 160 14.61 -5.13 3.60
CA GLU A 160 14.68 -6.54 3.98
C GLU A 160 13.31 -7.24 4.05
N GLY A 161 12.20 -6.49 3.95
CA GLY A 161 10.84 -7.01 4.06
C GLY A 161 10.48 -7.53 5.46
N LYS A 162 11.18 -7.08 6.51
CA LYS A 162 11.02 -7.53 7.90
C LYS A 162 10.38 -6.46 8.78
N ARG A 163 10.48 -5.20 8.41
CA ARG A 163 9.91 -4.08 9.16
C ARG A 163 8.95 -3.30 8.28
N ILE A 164 7.96 -2.72 8.92
CA ILE A 164 7.03 -1.78 8.30
C ILE A 164 7.04 -0.48 9.07
N VAL A 165 6.73 0.60 8.37
CA VAL A 165 6.54 1.93 8.94
C VAL A 165 5.17 2.46 8.54
N ALA A 166 4.57 3.25 9.43
CA ALA A 166 3.35 3.98 9.19
C ALA A 166 3.52 5.45 9.54
N GLY A 167 3.07 6.32 8.63
CA GLY A 167 2.72 7.69 8.94
C GLY A 167 1.27 7.76 9.38
N VAL A 168 1.02 8.38 10.53
CA VAL A 168 -0.32 8.51 11.12
C VAL A 168 -0.75 9.96 10.99
N GLY A 169 -2.05 10.21 10.78
CA GLY A 169 -2.63 11.55 10.67
C GLY A 169 -2.59 12.40 11.96
N ASP A 170 -1.95 11.90 13.03
CA ASP A 170 -1.61 12.71 14.21
C ASP A 170 -0.17 13.26 14.16
N GLY A 171 0.51 13.08 13.02
CA GLY A 171 1.90 13.50 12.81
C GLY A 171 2.92 12.51 13.40
N SER A 172 2.48 11.37 13.96
CA SER A 172 3.39 10.36 14.49
C SER A 172 3.89 9.39 13.41
N ILE A 173 5.14 8.96 13.55
CA ILE A 173 5.73 7.87 12.77
C ILE A 173 5.95 6.67 13.67
N GLN A 174 5.51 5.51 13.20
CA GLN A 174 5.57 4.28 13.98
C GLN A 174 6.15 3.15 13.15
N LEU A 175 7.02 2.34 13.77
CA LEU A 175 7.70 1.23 13.12
C LEU A 175 7.44 -0.08 13.88
N TRP A 176 7.25 -1.15 13.12
CA TRP A 176 7.06 -2.50 13.64
C TRP A 176 7.95 -3.48 12.90
N THR A 177 8.58 -4.37 13.65
CA THR A 177 9.20 -5.58 13.15
C THR A 177 8.13 -6.68 13.07
N ILE A 178 7.93 -7.25 11.89
CA ILE A 178 6.93 -8.29 11.69
C ILE A 178 7.47 -9.62 12.24
N LYS A 179 6.81 -10.15 13.27
CA LYS A 179 7.00 -11.53 13.76
C LYS A 179 5.65 -12.23 13.89
N THR A 180 5.66 -13.53 13.70
CA THR A 180 4.50 -14.40 13.90
C THR A 180 3.98 -14.28 15.34
N GLY A 181 2.66 -14.07 15.49
CA GLY A 181 1.99 -13.97 16.79
C GLY A 181 2.20 -12.66 17.56
N TRP A 182 2.83 -11.65 16.97
CA TRP A 182 3.23 -10.45 17.72
C TRP A 182 2.11 -9.39 17.85
N GLY A 183 2.13 -8.68 18.99
CA GLY A 183 1.14 -7.68 19.39
C GLY A 183 1.31 -6.33 18.69
N SER A 184 0.25 -5.52 18.73
CA SER A 184 0.10 -4.24 18.02
C SER A 184 1.04 -3.10 18.49
N ARG A 185 2.03 -3.37 19.36
CA ARG A 185 2.87 -2.33 19.93
C ARG A 185 4.00 -1.99 18.96
N PRO A 186 4.19 -0.70 18.61
CA PRO A 186 5.33 -0.29 17.79
C PRO A 186 6.64 -0.49 18.54
N ASP A 187 7.68 -0.92 17.81
CA ASP A 187 9.05 -0.99 18.30
C ASP A 187 9.63 0.42 18.47
N ILE A 188 9.32 1.31 17.53
CA ILE A 188 9.72 2.72 17.55
C ILE A 188 8.47 3.58 17.35
N HIS A 189 8.32 4.61 18.18
CA HIS A 189 7.23 5.58 18.11
C HIS A 189 7.79 6.99 18.23
N VAL A 190 7.72 7.74 17.14
CA VAL A 190 8.13 9.15 17.07
C VAL A 190 6.86 9.99 17.07
N GLU A 191 6.48 10.49 18.24
CA GLU A 191 5.15 11.09 18.47
C GLU A 191 4.93 12.46 17.82
N LYS A 192 6.01 13.20 17.57
CA LYS A 192 5.98 14.55 16.98
C LYS A 192 6.94 14.63 15.80
N ALA A 193 6.81 13.68 14.87
CA ALA A 193 7.65 13.69 13.67
C ALA A 193 7.26 14.84 12.74
N HIS A 194 5.95 15.07 12.58
CA HIS A 194 5.38 16.13 11.75
C HIS A 194 4.28 16.88 12.50
N THR A 195 4.03 18.12 12.10
CA THR A 195 2.89 18.93 12.58
C THR A 195 1.64 18.75 11.71
N GLU A 196 1.84 18.39 10.44
CA GLU A 196 0.80 18.17 9.43
C GLU A 196 0.75 16.68 9.02
N ASP A 197 -0.20 16.34 8.16
CA ASP A 197 -0.39 14.98 7.64
C ASP A 197 0.84 14.49 6.86
N ILE A 198 1.26 13.26 7.17
CA ILE A 198 2.40 12.61 6.53
C ILE A 198 1.95 12.02 5.19
N THR A 199 2.27 12.70 4.11
CA THR A 199 1.94 12.35 2.73
C THR A 199 2.76 11.18 2.19
N GLY A 200 3.94 10.91 2.75
CA GLY A 200 4.77 9.80 2.30
C GLY A 200 5.84 9.40 3.29
N VAL A 201 6.18 8.11 3.29
CA VAL A 201 7.27 7.51 4.06
C VAL A 201 8.04 6.53 3.19
N LYS A 202 9.37 6.54 3.25
CA LYS A 202 10.23 5.55 2.57
C LYS A 202 11.51 5.28 3.35
N PHE A 203 11.97 4.04 3.31
CA PHE A 203 13.29 3.67 3.80
C PHE A 203 14.35 3.94 2.74
N SER A 204 15.55 4.31 3.18
CA SER A 204 16.74 4.23 2.35
C SER A 204 17.08 2.77 2.02
N THR A 205 17.79 2.56 0.92
CA THR A 205 18.22 1.23 0.46
C THR A 205 19.13 0.51 1.44
N ASP A 206 19.92 1.23 2.23
CA ASP A 206 20.74 0.66 3.32
C ASP A 206 19.93 0.37 4.61
N GLY A 207 18.65 0.77 4.65
CA GLY A 207 17.74 0.60 5.78
C GLY A 207 18.07 1.46 7.02
N GLN A 208 19.05 2.37 6.92
CA GLN A 208 19.50 3.17 8.06
C GLN A 208 18.72 4.47 8.25
N ILE A 209 18.11 4.98 7.17
CA ILE A 209 17.42 6.27 7.15
C ILE A 209 15.96 6.06 6.77
N LEU A 210 15.07 6.77 7.47
CA LEU A 210 13.68 6.90 7.11
C LEU A 210 13.43 8.33 6.63
N LEU A 211 12.90 8.47 5.42
CA LEU A 211 12.42 9.73 4.87
C LEU A 211 10.91 9.84 5.07
N SER A 212 10.46 11.03 5.43
CA SER A 212 9.03 11.34 5.59
C SER A 212 8.73 12.75 5.11
N ARG A 213 7.53 12.94 4.56
CA ARG A 213 7.05 14.22 4.03
C ARG A 213 5.61 14.45 4.42
#